data_AF-A0AAW0KSV2-F1
#
_entry.id   AF-A0AAW0KSV2-F1
#
_cell.length_a   1.000
_cell.length_b   1.000
_cell.length_c   1.000
_cell.angle_alpha   90.00
_cell.angle_beta   90.00
_cell.angle_gamma   90.00
#
_symmetry.space_group_name_H-M   'P 1'
#
loop_
_entity.id
_entity.type
_entity.pdbx_description
1 polymer ?
#
loop_
_entity_poly.entity_id
_entity_poly.type
_entity_poly.pdbx_seq_one_letter_code
_entity_poly.pdbx_strand_id
1 'polypeptide(L)'
;MAQLALDNSVEFEDYFPSMIARLGAEGFIGELCSGFRLLMDCEKGLITFESLKRNSFLLGLNDMGDEEIVLMLMEGDLDGDGALSQMEFCILMFRLSPGLMDGSKRCWMDDFEVSEM
;
A
#
# COMPACT_ATOMS: atom_id res chain seq x y z
N MET A 1 0.45 -36.20 7.32
CA MET A 1 0.76 -35.70 5.96
C MET A 1 0.52 -34.21 5.98
N ALA A 2 1.55 -33.46 5.59
CA ALA A 2 1.75 -32.04 5.86
C ALA A 2 0.58 -31.14 5.43
N GLN A 3 0.15 -30.25 6.32
CA GLN A 3 -0.46 -28.98 5.92
C GLN A 3 0.65 -27.94 6.00
N LEU A 4 1.32 -27.69 4.88
CA LEU A 4 2.17 -26.52 4.73
C LEU A 4 1.25 -25.31 4.83
N ALA A 5 1.24 -24.66 6.00
CA ALA A 5 0.84 -23.28 6.09
C ALA A 5 1.87 -22.51 5.26
N LEU A 6 1.48 -22.15 4.04
CA LEU A 6 2.27 -21.28 3.19
C LEU A 6 2.19 -19.88 3.82
N ASP A 7 3.05 -19.65 4.79
CA ASP A 7 3.58 -18.33 5.06
C ASP A 7 4.34 -17.90 3.80
N ASN A 8 3.59 -17.38 2.83
CA ASN A 8 4.15 -16.55 1.77
C ASN A 8 3.65 -15.12 1.99
N SER A 9 3.69 -14.66 3.24
CA SER A 9 3.42 -13.26 3.54
C SER A 9 4.46 -12.46 2.77
N VAL A 10 4.01 -11.72 1.76
CA VAL A 10 4.86 -10.74 1.09
C VAL A 10 5.21 -9.71 2.16
N GLU A 11 6.42 -9.80 2.69
CA GLU A 11 6.85 -8.91 3.76
C GLU A 11 7.02 -7.52 3.18
N PHE A 12 6.04 -6.65 3.44
CA PHE A 12 6.07 -5.26 3.01
C PHE A 12 7.03 -4.48 3.90
N GLU A 13 8.11 -3.97 3.31
CA GLU A 13 9.02 -3.07 4.01
C GLU A 13 8.41 -1.66 4.09
N ASP A 14 8.06 -1.22 5.29
CA ASP A 14 7.31 0.02 5.51
C ASP A 14 8.21 1.26 5.54
N TYR A 15 8.27 1.96 4.41
CA TYR A 15 8.95 3.25 4.27
C TYR A 15 8.02 4.47 4.43
N PHE A 16 6.72 4.26 4.61
CA PHE A 16 5.72 5.34 4.56
C PHE A 16 5.87 6.36 5.69
N PRO A 17 6.18 5.98 6.95
CA PRO A 17 6.44 6.95 8.01
C PRO A 17 7.56 7.94 7.65
N SER A 18 8.61 7.46 6.99
CA SER A 18 9.74 8.30 6.59
C SER A 18 9.36 9.27 5.45
N MET A 19 8.53 8.82 4.50
CA MET A 19 8.02 9.67 3.42
C MET A 19 7.10 10.76 3.96
N ILE A 20 6.20 10.41 4.88
CA ILE A 20 5.29 11.37 5.52
C ILE A 20 6.07 12.40 6.33
N ALA A 21 7.08 11.97 7.11
CA ALA A 21 7.92 12.89 7.88
C ALA A 21 8.65 13.91 6.98
N ARG A 22 8.97 13.54 5.74
CA ARG A 22 9.69 14.40 4.78
C ARG A 22 8.77 15.26 3.92
N LEU A 23 7.64 14.71 3.46
CA LEU A 23 6.76 15.31 2.46
C LEU A 23 5.50 15.94 3.07
N GLY A 24 5.21 15.64 4.33
CA GLY A 24 3.91 15.90 4.94
C GLY A 24 2.83 14.96 4.43
N ALA A 25 1.63 15.00 5.05
CA ALA A 25 0.51 14.14 4.70
C ALA A 25 0.01 14.38 3.26
N GLU A 26 -0.12 15.65 2.85
CA GLU A 26 -0.57 16.01 1.50
C GLU A 26 0.44 15.57 0.43
N GLY A 27 1.73 15.76 0.68
CA GLY A 27 2.79 15.33 -0.23
C GLY A 27 2.84 13.80 -0.36
N PHE A 28 2.69 13.08 0.75
CA PHE A 28 2.60 11.62 0.74
C PHE A 28 1.40 11.10 -0.08
N ILE A 29 0.21 11.69 0.10
CA ILE A 29 -0.97 11.34 -0.71
C ILE A 29 -0.71 11.61 -2.20
N GLY A 30 -0.04 12.71 -2.52
CA GLY A 30 0.40 13.03 -3.88
C GLY A 30 1.30 11.95 -4.48
N GLU A 31 2.28 11.45 -3.72
CA GLU A 31 3.16 10.35 -4.14
C GLU A 31 2.40 9.03 -4.33
N LEU A 32 1.47 8.69 -3.44
CA LEU A 32 0.62 7.50 -3.62
C LEU A 32 -0.18 7.58 -4.93
N CYS A 33 -0.75 8.75 -5.22
CA CYS A 33 -1.49 8.97 -6.47
C CYS A 33 -0.57 8.90 -7.70
N SER A 34 0.68 9.36 -7.58
CA SER A 34 1.68 9.22 -8.65
C SER A 34 2.09 7.77 -8.85
N GLY A 35 2.30 7.01 -7.77
CA GLY A 35 2.55 5.57 -7.81
C GLY A 35 1.42 4.81 -8.50
N PHE A 36 0.16 5.11 -8.15
CA PHE A 36 -1.01 4.55 -8.84
C PHE A 36 -0.97 4.81 -10.35
N ARG A 37 -0.72 6.06 -10.75
CA ARG A 37 -0.63 6.45 -12.18
C ARG A 37 0.51 5.75 -12.93
N LEU A 38 1.60 5.40 -12.25
CA LEU A 38 2.70 4.66 -12.85
C LEU A 38 2.33 3.19 -13.11
N LEU A 39 1.45 2.60 -12.29
CA LEU A 39 1.10 1.18 -12.34
C LEU A 39 -0.18 0.88 -13.13
N MET A 40 -1.08 1.86 -13.26
CA MET A 40 -2.38 1.67 -13.90
C MET A 40 -2.30 1.42 -15.42
N ASP A 41 -3.35 0.79 -15.92
CA ASP A 41 -3.72 0.80 -17.34
C ASP A 41 -4.35 2.17 -17.66
N CYS A 42 -3.73 2.91 -18.59
CA CYS A 42 -4.18 4.26 -18.97
C CYS A 42 -5.57 4.29 -19.63
N GLU A 43 -5.95 3.22 -20.32
CA GLU A 43 -7.23 3.14 -21.03
C GLU A 43 -8.36 2.80 -20.06
N LYS A 44 -8.09 1.89 -19.11
CA LYS A 44 -9.11 1.43 -18.15
C LYS A 44 -9.23 2.32 -16.92
N GLY A 45 -8.19 3.05 -16.54
CA GLY A 45 -8.22 3.83 -15.30
C GLY A 45 -7.89 3.02 -14.04
N LEU A 46 -7.45 1.76 -14.17
CA LEU A 46 -7.30 0.80 -13.08
C LEU A 46 -5.94 0.10 -13.15
N ILE A 47 -5.40 -0.35 -12.02
CA ILE A 47 -4.26 -1.28 -12.02
C ILE A 47 -4.81 -2.67 -12.31
N THR A 48 -4.41 -3.23 -13.44
CA THR A 48 -4.77 -4.60 -13.86
C THR A 48 -3.57 -5.51 -13.72
N PHE A 49 -3.77 -6.82 -13.80
CA PHE A 49 -2.67 -7.79 -13.84
C PHE A 49 -1.62 -7.44 -14.90
N GLU A 50 -2.05 -7.18 -16.12
CA GLU A 50 -1.16 -6.85 -17.25
C GLU A 50 -0.44 -5.52 -17.04
N SER A 51 -1.15 -4.49 -16.55
CA SER A 51 -0.52 -3.18 -16.32
C SER A 51 0.48 -3.25 -15.17
N LEU A 52 0.13 -3.93 -14.07
CA LEU A 52 1.01 -4.10 -12.93
C LEU A 52 2.28 -4.86 -13.35
N LYS A 53 2.13 -6.00 -14.03
CA LYS A 53 3.24 -6.81 -14.54
C LYS A 53 4.17 -6.03 -15.45
N ARG A 54 3.61 -5.32 -16.43
CA ARG A 54 4.40 -4.58 -17.41
C ARG A 54 5.08 -3.38 -16.79
N ASN A 55 4.35 -2.61 -16.00
CA ASN A 55 4.86 -1.36 -15.44
C ASN A 55 5.83 -1.61 -14.28
N SER A 56 5.65 -2.66 -13.47
CA SER A 56 6.62 -3.06 -12.44
C SER A 56 7.95 -3.49 -13.06
N PHE A 57 7.90 -4.26 -14.15
CA PHE A 57 9.09 -4.62 -14.93
C PHE A 57 9.85 -3.38 -15.43
N LEU A 58 9.14 -2.37 -15.96
CA LEU A 58 9.75 -1.12 -16.40
C LEU A 58 10.37 -0.30 -15.26
N LEU A 59 9.88 -0.45 -14.03
CA LEU A 59 10.45 0.15 -12.83
C LEU A 59 11.65 -0.63 -12.27
N GLY A 60 12.06 -1.71 -12.93
CA GLY A 60 13.20 -2.54 -12.54
C GLY A 60 12.85 -3.66 -11.55
N LEU A 61 11.56 -3.90 -11.29
CA LEU A 61 11.08 -4.99 -10.43
C LEU A 61 10.93 -6.29 -11.24
N ASN A 62 12.02 -6.73 -11.86
CA ASN A 62 12.01 -7.84 -12.83
C ASN A 62 11.76 -9.21 -12.19
N ASP A 63 11.94 -9.34 -10.88
CA ASP A 63 11.83 -10.60 -10.15
C ASP A 63 10.40 -10.88 -9.65
N MET A 64 9.44 -10.01 -10.00
CA MET A 64 8.05 -10.13 -9.58
C MET A 64 7.32 -11.23 -10.38
N GLY A 65 6.95 -12.30 -9.70
CA GLY A 65 6.29 -13.44 -10.32
C GLY A 65 4.79 -13.22 -10.56
N ASP A 66 4.21 -13.95 -11.51
CA ASP A 66 2.76 -13.89 -11.80
C ASP A 66 1.92 -14.20 -10.55
N GLU A 67 2.38 -15.12 -9.71
CA GLU A 67 1.74 -15.47 -8.44
C GLU A 67 1.72 -14.29 -7.45
N GLU A 68 2.82 -13.54 -7.35
CA GLU A 68 2.91 -12.36 -6.47
C GLU A 68 2.01 -11.23 -6.95
N ILE A 69 1.93 -11.01 -8.27
CA ILE A 69 1.05 -10.01 -8.86
C ILE A 69 -0.41 -10.35 -8.57
N VAL A 70 -0.80 -11.62 -8.71
CA VAL A 70 -2.15 -12.07 -8.34
C VAL A 70 -2.42 -11.82 -6.86
N LEU A 71 -1.49 -12.17 -5.97
CA LEU A 71 -1.64 -11.92 -4.53
C LEU A 71 -1.81 -10.43 -4.22
N MET A 72 -1.04 -9.55 -4.88
CA MET A 72 -1.16 -8.11 -4.68
C MET A 72 -2.52 -7.55 -5.11
N LEU A 73 -3.06 -8.02 -6.24
CA LEU A 73 -4.40 -7.62 -6.66
C LEU A 73 -5.44 -8.17 -5.69
N MET A 74 -5.38 -9.45 -5.34
CA MET A 74 -6.33 -10.08 -4.42
C MET A 74 -6.36 -9.43 -3.03
N GLU A 75 -5.24 -8.93 -2.53
CA GLU A 75 -5.19 -8.28 -1.22
C GLU A 75 -5.80 -6.88 -1.21
N GLY A 76 -5.76 -6.18 -2.35
CA GLY A 76 -6.24 -4.81 -2.52
C GLY A 76 -7.64 -4.68 -3.11
N ASP A 77 -8.08 -5.65 -3.91
CA ASP A 77 -9.35 -5.66 -4.64
C ASP A 77 -10.50 -5.89 -3.65
N LEU A 78 -11.27 -4.82 -3.36
CA LEU A 78 -12.33 -4.84 -2.36
C LEU A 78 -13.70 -5.11 -2.98
N ASP A 79 -13.89 -4.76 -4.24
CA ASP A 79 -15.15 -4.96 -4.96
C ASP A 79 -15.19 -6.25 -5.80
N GLY A 80 -14.04 -6.89 -6.02
CA GLY A 80 -13.88 -8.17 -6.69
C GLY A 80 -13.89 -8.08 -8.21
N ASP A 81 -13.55 -6.91 -8.79
CA ASP A 81 -13.51 -6.72 -10.25
C ASP A 81 -12.21 -7.28 -10.91
N GLY A 82 -11.25 -7.73 -10.10
CA GLY A 82 -9.97 -8.28 -10.53
C GLY A 82 -8.91 -7.23 -10.87
N ALA A 83 -9.14 -5.97 -10.48
CA ALA A 83 -8.24 -4.84 -10.67
C ALA A 83 -8.19 -3.99 -9.38
N LEU A 84 -7.36 -2.94 -9.37
CA LEU A 84 -7.36 -1.95 -8.29
C LEU A 84 -7.75 -0.58 -8.83
N SER A 85 -8.79 -0.01 -8.26
CA SER A 85 -9.07 1.41 -8.33
C SER A 85 -8.04 2.21 -7.52
N GLN A 86 -8.01 3.54 -7.76
CA GLN A 86 -7.14 4.42 -6.98
C GLN A 86 -7.46 4.39 -5.49
N MET A 87 -8.73 4.22 -5.13
CA MET A 87 -9.17 4.14 -3.74
C MET A 87 -8.65 2.86 -3.07
N GLU A 88 -8.82 1.71 -3.73
CA GLU A 88 -8.37 0.40 -3.25
C GLU A 88 -6.86 0.35 -3.10
N PHE A 89 -6.13 0.87 -4.10
CA PHE A 89 -4.68 1.01 -4.02
C PHE A 89 -4.26 1.83 -2.80
N CYS A 90 -4.88 3.00 -2.58
CA CYS A 90 -4.57 3.82 -1.41
C CYS A 90 -4.88 3.07 -0.11
N ILE A 91 -6.06 2.44 0.02
CA ILE A 91 -6.44 1.67 1.21
C ILE A 91 -5.44 0.54 1.48
N LEU A 92 -5.07 -0.22 0.45
CA LEU A 92 -4.06 -1.28 0.55
C LEU A 92 -2.75 -0.72 1.13
N MET A 93 -2.26 0.39 0.57
CA MET A 93 -1.03 1.03 1.03
C MET A 93 -1.13 1.47 2.51
N PHE A 94 -2.24 2.05 2.94
CA PHE A 94 -2.43 2.39 4.36
C PHE A 94 -2.51 1.16 5.27
N ARG A 95 -3.12 0.06 4.82
CA ARG A 95 -3.20 -1.20 5.58
C ARG A 95 -1.85 -1.87 5.78
N LEU A 96 -0.95 -1.73 4.79
CA LEU A 96 0.39 -2.29 4.84
C LEU A 96 1.36 -1.50 5.75
N SER A 97 1.02 -0.25 6.12
CA SER A 97 1.79 0.56 7.05
C SER A 97 1.10 0.66 8.42
N PRO A 98 1.39 -0.24 9.36
CA PRO A 98 0.86 -0.14 10.73
C PRO A 98 1.36 1.14 11.44
N GLY A 99 2.54 1.66 11.07
CA GLY A 99 3.09 2.90 11.61
C GLY A 99 2.26 4.15 11.27
N LEU A 100 1.49 4.10 10.18
CA LEU A 100 0.54 5.14 9.79
C LEU A 100 -0.73 5.14 10.66
N MET A 101 -1.21 3.97 11.07
CA MET A 101 -2.41 3.83 11.92
C MET A 101 -2.14 4.16 13.40
N ASP A 102 -0.90 4.06 13.88
CA ASP A 102 -0.55 4.30 15.29
C ASP A 102 -0.42 5.81 15.65
N GLY A 103 -0.38 6.70 14.65
CA GLY A 103 -0.38 8.16 14.86
C GLY A 103 -1.61 8.67 15.62
N SER A 104 -2.74 7.95 15.55
CA SER A 104 -3.98 8.36 16.21
C SER A 104 -4.00 8.09 17.72
N LYS A 105 -3.05 7.31 18.27
CA LYS A 105 -2.97 7.05 19.73
C LYS A 105 -2.15 8.09 20.50
N ARG A 106 -1.21 8.77 19.85
CA ARG A 106 -0.33 9.75 20.53
C ARG A 106 -0.98 11.10 20.75
N CYS A 107 -2.03 11.45 20.00
CA CYS A 107 -2.72 12.73 20.20
C CYS A 107 -3.55 12.79 21.49
N TRP A 108 -3.90 11.65 22.10
CA TRP A 108 -4.74 11.58 23.30
C TRP A 108 -3.94 11.47 24.61
N MET A 109 -2.60 11.45 24.55
CA MET A 109 -1.75 11.29 25.73
C MET A 109 -1.04 12.58 26.17
N ASP A 110 -0.97 13.61 25.33
CA ASP A 110 -0.30 14.88 25.70
C ASP A 110 -1.23 15.90 26.41
N ASP A 111 -2.54 15.67 26.50
CA ASP A 111 -3.49 16.59 27.17
C ASP A 111 -3.77 16.26 28.66
N PHE A 112 -3.11 15.26 29.26
CA PHE A 112 -3.38 14.84 30.66
C PHE A 112 -2.26 15.09 31.68
N GLU A 113 -1.17 15.78 31.32
CA GLU A 113 -0.08 16.12 32.27
C GLU A 113 0.05 17.63 32.58
N VAL A 114 -1.04 18.39 32.62
CA VAL A 114 -1.03 19.72 33.27
C VAL A 114 -2.29 19.93 34.12
N SER A 115 -2.44 19.16 35.19
CA SER A 115 -3.36 19.49 36.28
C SER A 115 -3.03 18.67 37.54
N GLU A 116 -1.90 18.98 38.18
CA GLU A 116 -1.82 19.05 39.65
C GLU A 116 -0.46 19.68 40.04
N MET A 117 -0.48 21.01 40.22
CA MET A 117 0.39 21.73 41.15
C MET A 117 -0.49 22.28 42.26
#